data_AF-A0A6M1MCZ7-F1
#
_entry.id   AF-A0A6M1MCZ7-F1
#
_cell.length_a   1.000
_cell.length_b   1.000
_cell.length_c   1.000
_cell.angle_alpha   90.00
_cell.angle_beta   90.00
_cell.angle_gamma   90.00
#
_symmetry.space_group_name_H-M   'P 1'
#
loop_
_entity.id
_entity.type
_entity.pdbx_description
1 polymer ?
#
loop_
_entity_poly.entity_id
_entity_poly.type
_entity_poly.pdbx_seq_one_letter_code
_entity_poly.pdbx_strand_id
1 'polypeptide(L)'
;MGAAKNNPTTITTFGRGRFAPDQVRVWEADQCAAFAVAIERLRGWPVHATFIGDEVVRLQAENASDQVYDPRGIFAAERFGTAVLIPLTQTRRDWPPSAFQGTRLRLGTQCVGAEGLADLGVIVDETRIEAATVQIEANTAYAELVPTRPHPWLPAKTLTRYSWSGCVAYAEALSRITGLPAMTMTPVQVAQGHDISGKRIHAVVQHPDGTVEDVWGRQSAEAVARRYAMVRWALDAQAHRAMMEEAYCVRPAAADDVAEAEALIRQYRIPAPAAKRS
;
A
#
# COMPACT_ATOMS: atom_id res chain seq x y z
N MET A 1 -8.00 12.21 -32.53
CA MET A 1 -7.90 12.81 -31.17
C MET A 1 -7.37 11.73 -30.25
N GLY A 2 -6.09 11.85 -29.88
CA GLY A 2 -5.31 10.78 -29.28
C GLY A 2 -5.57 10.62 -27.79
N ALA A 3 -6.04 9.43 -27.39
CA ALA A 3 -5.93 8.97 -26.02
C ALA A 3 -4.44 8.69 -25.74
N ALA A 4 -3.83 9.49 -24.87
CA ALA A 4 -2.53 9.18 -24.29
C ALA A 4 -2.67 7.89 -23.48
N LYS A 5 -2.25 6.78 -24.07
CA LYS A 5 -2.09 5.49 -23.38
C LYS A 5 -1.00 5.69 -22.33
N ASN A 6 -1.38 5.61 -21.06
CA ASN A 6 -0.45 5.42 -19.95
C ASN A 6 0.37 4.16 -20.23
N ASN A 7 1.60 4.35 -20.72
CA ASN A 7 2.52 3.29 -21.07
C ASN A 7 3.24 2.85 -19.78
N PRO A 8 2.97 1.65 -19.22
CA PRO A 8 3.46 1.26 -17.90
C PRO A 8 4.96 0.97 -17.84
N THR A 9 5.69 1.17 -18.93
CA THR A 9 7.14 0.93 -19.03
C THR A 9 7.99 2.18 -18.82
N THR A 10 7.40 3.33 -18.44
CA THR A 10 8.12 4.62 -18.32
C THR A 10 8.42 5.07 -16.87
N ILE A 11 8.24 4.21 -15.86
CA ILE A 11 8.86 4.41 -14.54
C ILE A 11 10.17 3.64 -14.53
N THR A 12 11.07 4.04 -15.44
CA THR A 12 12.43 3.54 -15.45
C THR A 12 13.38 4.73 -15.50
N THR A 13 14.37 4.68 -14.61
CA THR A 13 15.70 5.30 -14.69
C THR A 13 15.82 6.82 -14.49
N PHE A 14 16.52 7.20 -13.42
CA PHE A 14 17.29 8.44 -13.25
C PHE A 14 16.69 9.73 -13.85
N GLY A 15 15.75 10.39 -13.16
CA GLY A 15 15.65 11.86 -13.35
C GLY A 15 14.30 12.53 -13.22
N ARG A 16 13.16 11.86 -13.42
CA ARG A 16 11.86 12.53 -13.27
C ARG A 16 11.42 12.54 -11.81
N GLY A 17 11.18 13.74 -11.29
CA GLY A 17 10.72 14.00 -9.93
C GLY A 17 11.76 13.85 -8.81
N ARG A 18 12.95 13.28 -9.07
CA ARG A 18 13.97 13.14 -8.00
C ARG A 18 14.33 14.50 -7.38
N PHE A 19 14.51 14.52 -6.07
CA PHE A 19 14.98 15.71 -5.39
C PHE A 19 16.51 15.83 -5.49
N ALA A 20 17.03 17.04 -5.28
CA ALA A 20 18.47 17.28 -5.29
C ALA A 20 19.17 16.44 -4.21
N PRO A 21 20.40 15.94 -4.43
CA PRO A 21 21.09 15.09 -3.45
C PRO A 21 21.21 15.72 -2.05
N ASP A 22 21.42 17.04 -1.98
CA ASP A 22 21.50 17.76 -0.71
C ASP A 22 20.18 17.72 0.05
N GLN A 23 19.07 17.87 -0.67
CA GLN A 23 17.73 17.78 -0.12
C GLN A 23 17.40 16.35 0.33
N VAL A 24 17.79 15.34 -0.45
CA VAL A 24 17.64 13.93 -0.07
C VAL A 24 18.39 13.64 1.23
N ARG A 25 19.61 14.15 1.39
CA ARG A 25 20.40 13.99 2.63
C ARG A 25 19.72 14.58 3.86
N VAL A 26 19.00 15.70 3.72
CA VAL A 26 18.23 16.30 4.81
C VAL A 26 17.15 15.33 5.31
N TRP A 27 16.37 14.73 4.41
CA TRP A 27 15.34 13.76 4.80
C TRP A 27 15.93 12.41 5.23
N GLU A 28 17.11 12.03 4.77
CA GLU A 28 17.77 10.81 5.24
C GLU A 28 18.18 10.88 6.71
N ALA A 29 18.31 12.09 7.28
CA ALA A 29 18.60 12.28 8.70
C ALA A 29 17.49 11.78 9.65
N ASP A 30 16.26 11.58 9.15
CA ASP A 30 15.15 10.95 9.88
C ASP A 30 14.59 9.72 9.15
N GLN A 31 15.44 9.00 8.42
CA GLN A 31 15.06 7.82 7.64
C GLN A 31 13.94 8.10 6.61
N CYS A 32 13.74 9.38 6.25
CA CYS A 32 12.70 9.92 5.38
C CYS A 32 11.29 9.97 6.01
N ALA A 33 11.19 9.96 7.33
CA ALA A 33 9.92 10.01 8.05
C ALA A 33 9.08 11.25 7.65
N ALA A 34 9.68 12.44 7.70
CA ALA A 34 8.98 13.68 7.40
C ALA A 34 8.45 13.72 5.96
N PHE A 35 9.25 13.20 5.01
CA PHE A 35 8.85 13.10 3.61
C PHE A 35 7.66 12.14 3.42
N ALA A 36 7.73 10.94 4.00
CA ALA A 36 6.66 9.96 3.87
C ALA A 36 5.34 10.46 4.47
N VAL A 37 5.40 11.10 5.64
CA VAL A 37 4.23 11.71 6.29
C VAL A 37 3.66 12.87 5.46
N ALA A 38 4.52 13.70 4.85
CA ALA A 38 4.06 14.75 3.94
C ALA A 38 3.30 14.18 2.73
N ILE A 39 3.77 13.07 2.13
CA ILE A 39 3.04 12.39 1.05
C ILE A 39 1.70 11.82 1.55
N GLU A 40 1.65 11.24 2.75
CA GLU A 40 0.40 10.75 3.32
C GLU A 40 -0.61 11.89 3.51
N ARG A 41 -0.19 13.04 4.00
CA ARG A 41 -1.08 14.20 4.21
C ARG A 41 -1.53 14.84 2.88
N LEU A 42 -0.61 14.97 1.93
CA LEU A 42 -0.90 15.59 0.62
C LEU A 42 -1.75 14.69 -0.28
N ARG A 43 -1.49 13.38 -0.25
CA ARG A 43 -1.98 12.43 -1.26
C ARG A 43 -2.75 11.26 -0.68
N GLY A 44 -2.80 11.08 0.64
CA GLY A 44 -3.54 10.00 1.30
C GLY A 44 -2.89 8.62 1.19
N TRP A 45 -1.67 8.53 0.65
CA TRP A 45 -0.94 7.26 0.55
C TRP A 45 -0.25 6.93 1.87
N PRO A 46 -0.46 5.74 2.44
CA PRO A 46 0.03 5.43 3.76
C PRO A 46 1.56 5.38 3.82
N VAL A 47 2.12 5.77 4.97
CA VAL A 47 3.51 5.51 5.32
C VAL A 47 3.74 4.01 5.52
N HIS A 48 4.80 3.51 4.92
CA HIS A 48 5.34 2.17 5.07
C HIS A 48 6.73 2.27 5.71
N ALA A 49 6.98 1.38 6.69
CA ALA A 49 8.26 1.22 7.33
C ALA A 49 8.95 -0.03 6.79
N THR A 50 10.17 0.13 6.30
CA THR A 50 11.05 -1.00 5.95
C THR A 50 11.99 -1.29 7.11
N PHE A 51 12.05 -2.56 7.47
CA PHE A 51 12.82 -3.10 8.57
C PHE A 51 13.95 -3.99 8.09
N ILE A 52 15.07 -3.95 8.83
CA ILE A 52 16.10 -4.97 8.80
C ILE A 52 16.21 -5.55 10.20
N GLY A 53 15.75 -6.79 10.36
CA GLY A 53 15.48 -7.34 11.68
C GLY A 53 14.34 -6.59 12.34
N ASP A 54 14.64 -5.90 13.44
CA ASP A 54 13.69 -5.10 14.22
C ASP A 54 13.95 -3.59 14.09
N GLU A 55 14.94 -3.19 13.28
CA GLU A 55 15.31 -1.79 13.09
C GLU A 55 14.62 -1.19 11.85
N VAL A 56 13.99 -0.02 12.02
CA VAL A 56 13.46 0.79 10.90
C VAL A 56 14.63 1.43 10.16
N VAL A 57 14.77 1.14 8.88
CA VAL A 57 15.88 1.65 8.04
C VAL A 57 15.44 2.64 6.98
N ARG A 58 14.15 2.65 6.64
CA ARG A 58 13.56 3.55 5.65
C ARG A 58 12.07 3.71 5.92
N LEU A 59 11.58 4.93 5.76
CA LEU A 59 10.16 5.26 5.72
C LEU A 59 9.85 5.82 4.34
N GLN A 60 8.80 5.30 3.72
CA GLN A 60 8.37 5.67 2.39
C GLN A 60 6.84 5.71 2.34
N ALA A 61 6.26 6.40 1.36
CA ALA A 61 4.84 6.22 1.06
C ALA A 61 4.70 5.25 -0.11
N GLU A 62 3.68 4.39 -0.08
CA GLU A 62 3.45 3.42 -1.14
C GLU A 62 2.02 3.51 -1.66
N ASN A 63 1.87 3.30 -2.96
CA ASN A 63 0.56 3.19 -3.55
C ASN A 63 0.03 1.76 -3.45
N ALA A 64 -1.28 1.61 -3.62
CA ALA A 64 -1.96 0.34 -3.57
C ALA A 64 -1.71 -0.56 -4.80
N SER A 65 -0.58 -0.44 -5.51
CA SER A 65 -0.29 -1.27 -6.67
C SER A 65 1.17 -1.73 -6.63
N ASP A 66 2.10 -0.91 -7.08
CA ASP A 66 3.52 -1.25 -7.11
C ASP A 66 4.45 -0.05 -6.96
N GLN A 67 3.94 1.16 -6.71
CA GLN A 67 4.76 2.37 -6.70
C GLN A 67 5.15 2.76 -5.28
N VAL A 68 6.44 3.00 -5.11
CA VAL A 68 7.06 3.54 -3.91
C VAL A 68 7.43 5.00 -4.18
N TYR A 69 6.91 5.90 -3.35
CA TYR A 69 7.18 7.33 -3.38
C TYR A 69 8.28 7.64 -2.36
N ASP A 70 9.47 7.98 -2.88
CA ASP A 70 10.67 8.23 -2.10
C ASP A 70 11.36 9.54 -2.54
N PRO A 71 12.13 10.22 -1.69
CA PRO A 71 12.94 11.38 -2.10
C PRO A 71 13.87 11.14 -3.29
N ARG A 72 14.37 9.91 -3.43
CA ARG A 72 15.26 9.51 -4.53
C ARG A 72 14.50 9.32 -5.85
N GLY A 73 13.17 9.31 -5.82
CA GLY A 73 12.29 9.18 -6.98
C GLY A 73 11.10 8.27 -6.72
N ILE A 74 10.34 8.01 -7.79
CA ILE A 74 9.23 7.06 -7.77
C ILE A 74 9.72 5.75 -8.38
N PHE A 75 9.54 4.65 -7.66
CA PHE A 75 10.06 3.33 -8.04
C PHE A 75 8.95 2.30 -8.10
N ALA A 76 9.07 1.32 -8.99
CA ALA A 76 8.38 0.05 -8.79
C ALA A 76 8.96 -0.65 -7.54
N ALA A 77 8.15 -1.36 -6.77
CA ALA A 77 8.58 -2.00 -5.51
C ALA A 77 9.81 -2.91 -5.66
N GLU A 78 9.87 -3.72 -6.74
CA GLU A 78 11.04 -4.55 -7.05
C GLU A 78 12.32 -3.72 -7.24
N ARG A 79 12.20 -2.56 -7.91
CA ARG A 79 13.32 -1.66 -8.18
C ARG A 79 13.72 -0.85 -6.95
N PHE A 80 12.76 -0.53 -6.08
CA PHE A 80 13.06 0.15 -4.82
C PHE A 80 14.03 -0.66 -3.96
N GLY A 81 13.82 -1.98 -3.90
CA GLY A 81 14.75 -2.89 -3.22
C GLY A 81 16.18 -2.78 -3.74
N THR A 82 16.36 -2.83 -5.06
CA THR A 82 17.71 -2.80 -5.65
C THR A 82 18.36 -1.42 -5.65
N ALA A 83 17.59 -0.36 -5.86
CA ALA A 83 18.11 1.01 -6.00
C ALA A 83 18.29 1.75 -4.67
N VAL A 84 17.53 1.39 -3.63
CA VAL A 84 17.51 2.10 -2.35
C VAL A 84 17.92 1.18 -1.20
N LEU A 85 17.23 0.04 -1.03
CA LEU A 85 17.43 -0.81 0.15
C LEU A 85 18.76 -1.57 0.12
N ILE A 86 19.16 -2.14 -1.02
CA ILE A 86 20.45 -2.83 -1.15
C ILE A 86 21.63 -1.90 -0.81
N PRO A 87 21.75 -0.68 -1.37
CA PRO A 87 22.78 0.26 -0.96
C PRO A 87 22.82 0.50 0.56
N LEU A 88 21.67 0.73 1.20
CA LEU A 88 21.58 0.92 2.67
C LEU A 88 22.13 -0.30 3.43
N THR A 89 21.80 -1.52 2.97
CA THR A 89 22.30 -2.75 3.60
C THR A 89 23.80 -2.94 3.42
N GLN A 90 24.36 -2.49 2.30
CA GLN A 90 25.76 -2.66 1.94
C GLN A 90 26.68 -1.62 2.60
N THR A 91 26.18 -0.41 2.87
CA THR A 91 26.95 0.65 3.53
C THR A 91 27.18 0.39 5.02
N ARG A 92 26.33 -0.44 5.63
CA ARG A 92 26.41 -0.78 7.06
C ARG A 92 26.96 -2.20 7.24
N ARG A 93 27.83 -2.39 8.23
CA ARG A 93 28.51 -3.68 8.52
C ARG A 93 28.22 -4.23 9.91
N ASP A 94 27.63 -3.44 10.79
CA ASP A 94 27.38 -3.71 12.20
C ASP A 94 25.90 -4.02 12.50
N TRP A 95 25.26 -4.82 11.63
CA TRP A 95 23.87 -5.23 11.82
C TRP A 95 23.71 -6.09 13.09
N PRO A 96 22.65 -5.88 13.90
CA PRO A 96 22.41 -6.69 15.09
C PRO A 96 22.05 -8.14 14.71
N PRO A 97 22.18 -9.11 15.63
CA PRO A 97 21.81 -10.50 15.35
C PRO A 97 20.38 -10.69 14.85
N SER A 98 19.42 -9.87 15.32
CA SER A 98 18.02 -9.91 14.87
C SER A 98 17.84 -9.54 13.39
N ALA A 99 18.82 -8.86 12.78
CA ALA A 99 18.84 -8.54 11.36
C ALA A 99 19.00 -9.77 10.46
N PHE A 100 19.36 -10.94 11.00
CA PHE A 100 19.69 -12.12 10.20
C PHE A 100 18.67 -13.24 10.35
N GLN A 101 18.32 -13.87 9.23
CA GLN A 101 17.68 -15.17 9.17
C GLN A 101 18.70 -16.17 8.57
N GLY A 102 19.42 -16.87 9.45
CA GLY A 102 20.59 -17.64 9.05
C GLY A 102 21.72 -16.70 8.61
N THR A 103 22.15 -16.78 7.35
CA THR A 103 23.22 -15.93 6.79
C THR A 103 22.69 -14.76 5.97
N ARG A 104 21.37 -14.58 5.86
CA ARG A 104 20.74 -13.55 5.03
C ARG A 104 20.10 -12.48 5.90
N LEU A 105 20.13 -11.23 5.43
CA LEU A 105 19.41 -10.14 6.09
C LEU A 105 17.88 -10.38 5.99
N ARG A 106 17.19 -10.23 7.11
CA ARG A 106 15.74 -10.28 7.25
C ARG A 106 15.16 -8.91 6.91
N LEU A 107 14.79 -8.74 5.64
CA LEU A 107 14.11 -7.53 5.17
C LEU A 107 12.59 -7.72 5.25
N GLY A 108 11.89 -6.72 5.79
CA GLY A 108 10.43 -6.67 5.80
C GLY A 108 9.93 -5.26 5.55
N THR A 109 8.72 -5.11 5.00
CA THR A 109 8.04 -3.83 4.89
C THR A 109 6.65 -3.94 5.48
N GLN A 110 6.27 -2.97 6.29
CA GLN A 110 4.96 -2.91 6.94
C GLN A 110 4.33 -1.55 6.65
N CYS A 111 3.09 -1.53 6.15
CA CYS A 111 2.26 -0.33 6.17
C CYS A 111 2.01 0.04 7.65
N VAL A 112 2.14 1.30 8.02
CA VAL A 112 1.95 1.76 9.41
C VAL A 112 1.11 3.03 9.49
N GLY A 113 1.13 3.85 8.44
CA GLY A 113 0.54 5.18 8.47
C GLY A 113 1.29 6.15 9.38
N ALA A 114 1.01 7.45 9.25
CA ALA A 114 1.63 8.47 10.09
C ALA A 114 1.34 8.24 11.59
N GLU A 115 0.11 7.82 11.92
CA GLU A 115 -0.31 7.53 13.29
C GLU A 115 0.38 6.30 13.91
N GLY A 116 0.92 5.40 13.08
CA GLY A 116 1.62 4.20 13.55
C GLY A 116 3.10 4.42 13.86
N LEU A 117 3.68 5.58 13.51
CA LEU A 117 5.10 5.84 13.69
C LEU A 117 5.53 5.89 15.17
N ALA A 118 4.65 6.40 16.04
CA ALA A 118 4.92 6.45 17.48
C ALA A 118 5.09 5.04 18.09
N ASP A 119 4.33 4.04 17.59
CA ASP A 119 4.43 2.65 18.03
C ASP A 119 5.78 2.02 17.64
N LEU A 120 6.45 2.58 16.63
CA LEU A 120 7.81 2.21 16.22
C LEU A 120 8.90 3.04 16.91
N GLY A 121 8.55 3.93 17.85
CA GLY A 121 9.48 4.86 18.49
C GLY A 121 9.98 5.97 17.55
N VAL A 122 9.33 6.17 16.40
CA VAL A 122 9.69 7.23 15.44
C VAL A 122 8.86 8.47 15.75
N ILE A 123 9.53 9.52 16.19
CA ILE A 123 8.93 10.84 16.41
C ILE A 123 9.28 11.73 15.22
N VAL A 124 8.27 12.24 14.54
CA VAL A 124 8.44 13.12 13.37
C VAL A 124 8.18 14.55 13.78
N ASP A 125 9.14 15.43 13.52
CA ASP A 125 9.03 16.86 13.77
C ASP A 125 8.07 17.51 12.77
N GLU A 126 7.02 18.15 13.27
CA GLU A 126 5.99 18.82 12.48
C GLU A 126 6.58 19.89 11.55
N THR A 127 7.59 20.63 12.00
CA THR A 127 8.25 21.66 11.17
C THR A 127 8.99 21.04 9.98
N ARG A 128 9.51 19.81 10.12
CA ARG A 128 10.12 19.07 9.01
C ARG A 128 9.07 18.54 8.04
N ILE A 129 7.89 18.15 8.53
CA ILE A 129 6.77 17.74 7.67
C ILE A 129 6.27 18.92 6.84
N GLU A 130 6.10 20.09 7.46
CA GLU A 130 5.74 21.33 6.76
C GLU A 130 6.78 21.70 5.70
N ALA A 131 8.07 21.68 6.06
CA ALA A 131 9.15 21.93 5.11
C ALA A 131 9.15 20.93 3.94
N ALA A 132 8.98 19.63 4.23
CA ALA A 132 8.90 18.60 3.20
C ALA A 132 7.68 18.81 2.29
N THR A 133 6.54 19.21 2.86
CA THR A 133 5.31 19.52 2.12
C THR A 133 5.55 20.62 1.10
N VAL A 134 6.10 21.76 1.54
CA VAL A 134 6.44 22.89 0.65
C VAL A 134 7.38 22.46 -0.48
N GLN A 135 8.40 21.66 -0.14
CA GLN A 135 9.39 21.19 -1.12
C GLN A 135 8.81 20.20 -2.13
N ILE A 136 7.91 19.32 -1.70
CA ILE A 136 7.19 18.39 -2.57
C ILE A 136 6.29 19.16 -3.55
N GLU A 137 5.53 20.13 -3.06
CA GLU A 137 4.65 20.96 -3.90
C GLU A 137 5.44 21.82 -4.88
N ALA A 138 6.58 22.37 -4.46
CA ALA A 138 7.46 23.15 -5.32
C ALA A 138 8.12 22.32 -6.44
N ASN A 139 8.31 21.01 -6.23
CA ASN A 139 8.80 20.08 -7.24
C ASN A 139 7.62 19.54 -8.07
N THR A 140 7.09 20.36 -8.98
CA THR A 140 5.92 20.02 -9.81
C THR A 140 6.12 18.73 -10.60
N ALA A 141 7.34 18.47 -11.09
CA ALA A 141 7.68 17.25 -11.80
C ALA A 141 7.55 15.97 -10.94
N TYR A 142 7.67 16.07 -9.62
CA TYR A 142 7.36 14.98 -8.68
C TYR A 142 5.88 14.99 -8.31
N ALA A 143 5.35 16.14 -7.90
CA ALA A 143 3.99 16.26 -7.39
C ALA A 143 2.93 15.81 -8.39
N GLU A 144 3.11 16.08 -9.68
CA GLU A 144 2.20 15.65 -10.76
C GLU A 144 2.21 14.13 -10.99
N LEU A 145 3.29 13.44 -10.62
CA LEU A 145 3.43 11.99 -10.78
C LEU A 145 2.85 11.20 -9.61
N VAL A 146 2.66 11.82 -8.45
CA VAL A 146 2.05 11.18 -7.28
C VAL A 146 0.54 11.46 -7.30
N PRO A 147 -0.31 10.51 -7.75
CA PRO A 147 -1.75 10.71 -7.73
C PRO A 147 -2.26 10.84 -6.29
N THR A 148 -3.40 11.50 -6.10
CA THR A 148 -4.14 11.40 -4.84
C THR A 148 -4.79 10.01 -4.73
N ARG A 149 -4.73 9.39 -3.55
CA ARG A 149 -5.37 8.10 -3.28
C ARG A 149 -6.87 8.19 -3.57
N PRO A 150 -7.41 7.34 -4.45
CA PRO A 150 -8.83 7.33 -4.72
C PRO A 150 -9.56 6.78 -3.50
N HIS A 151 -10.45 7.58 -2.93
CA HIS A 151 -11.35 7.16 -1.85
C HIS A 151 -10.64 6.54 -0.64
N PRO A 152 -9.88 7.32 0.16
CA PRO A 152 -9.28 6.84 1.39
C PRO A 152 -10.37 6.66 2.46
N TRP A 153 -11.18 5.60 2.31
CA TRP A 153 -12.26 5.30 3.24
C TRP A 153 -11.75 4.81 4.59
N LEU A 154 -10.46 4.53 4.74
CA LEU A 154 -9.89 4.08 5.99
C LEU A 154 -8.57 4.79 6.24
N PRO A 155 -8.30 5.17 7.51
CA PRO A 155 -6.98 5.62 7.93
C PRO A 155 -5.90 4.60 7.60
N ALA A 156 -4.69 5.09 7.32
CA ALA A 156 -3.54 4.28 6.93
C ALA A 156 -3.23 3.14 7.92
N LYS A 157 -3.25 3.42 9.23
CA LYS A 157 -3.03 2.43 10.30
C LYS A 157 -4.01 1.26 10.21
N THR A 158 -5.25 1.54 9.81
CA THR A 158 -6.33 0.54 9.68
C THR A 158 -6.18 -0.33 8.43
N LEU A 159 -5.54 0.18 7.37
CA LEU A 159 -5.34 -0.59 6.12
C LEU A 159 -4.55 -1.87 6.36
N THR A 160 -3.58 -1.77 7.26
CA THR A 160 -2.61 -2.83 7.59
C THR A 160 -3.31 -4.08 8.09
N ARG A 161 -4.33 -3.90 8.93
CA ARG A 161 -5.09 -4.98 9.55
C ARG A 161 -5.85 -5.83 8.53
N TYR A 162 -6.34 -5.20 7.47
CA TYR A 162 -7.09 -5.89 6.42
C TYR A 162 -6.26 -6.12 5.15
N SER A 163 -4.96 -5.81 5.20
CA SER A 163 -3.99 -6.28 4.23
C SER A 163 -3.52 -7.67 4.64
N TRP A 164 -3.10 -8.51 3.67
CA TRP A 164 -2.49 -9.82 3.92
C TRP A 164 -3.24 -10.74 4.90
N SER A 165 -4.14 -11.58 4.38
CA SER A 165 -5.03 -12.49 5.14
C SER A 165 -6.24 -11.82 5.81
N GLY A 166 -6.17 -10.54 6.17
CA GLY A 166 -7.33 -9.79 6.69
C GLY A 166 -8.34 -9.35 5.62
N CYS A 167 -7.98 -9.42 4.33
CA CYS A 167 -8.79 -8.92 3.23
C CYS A 167 -10.18 -9.57 3.12
N VAL A 168 -10.29 -10.85 3.48
CA VAL A 168 -11.54 -11.62 3.38
C VAL A 168 -12.61 -11.08 4.33
N ALA A 169 -12.22 -10.73 5.58
CA ALA A 169 -13.13 -10.17 6.55
C ALA A 169 -13.61 -8.77 6.13
N TYR A 170 -12.71 -7.96 5.56
CA TYR A 170 -13.07 -6.64 5.04
C TYR A 170 -14.03 -6.72 3.86
N ALA A 171 -13.76 -7.59 2.88
CA ALA A 171 -14.64 -7.77 1.73
C ALA A 171 -16.02 -8.30 2.14
N GLU A 172 -16.07 -9.21 3.12
CA GLU A 172 -17.31 -9.71 3.71
C GLU A 172 -18.12 -8.58 4.39
N ALA A 173 -17.48 -7.80 5.26
CA ALA A 173 -18.10 -6.65 5.91
C ALA A 173 -18.63 -5.62 4.90
N LEU A 174 -17.83 -5.34 3.86
CA LEU A 174 -18.19 -4.41 2.80
C LEU A 174 -19.38 -4.91 1.97
N SER A 175 -19.42 -6.20 1.67
CA SER A 175 -20.54 -6.86 1.00
C SER A 175 -21.83 -6.73 1.81
N ARG A 176 -21.78 -6.98 3.13
CA ARG A 176 -22.95 -6.83 4.03
C ARG A 176 -23.49 -5.40 4.07
N ILE A 177 -22.60 -4.41 4.07
CA ILE A 177 -22.98 -3.00 4.11
C ILE A 177 -23.57 -2.52 2.78
N THR A 178 -23.01 -2.96 1.66
CA THR A 178 -23.34 -2.44 0.33
C THR A 178 -24.36 -3.30 -0.43
N GLY A 179 -24.55 -4.55 -0.03
CA GLY A 179 -25.31 -5.56 -0.77
C GLY A 179 -24.62 -6.07 -2.05
N LEU A 180 -23.39 -5.64 -2.32
CA LEU A 180 -22.61 -6.05 -3.49
C LEU A 180 -21.87 -7.35 -3.21
N PRO A 181 -21.64 -8.20 -4.23
CA PRO A 181 -21.00 -9.50 -4.02
C PRO A 181 -19.52 -9.35 -3.62
N ALA A 182 -19.15 -9.99 -2.50
CA ALA A 182 -17.76 -10.28 -2.19
C ALA A 182 -17.24 -11.43 -3.05
N MET A 183 -16.06 -11.25 -3.61
CA MET A 183 -15.41 -12.14 -4.58
C MET A 183 -13.96 -12.39 -4.15
N THR A 184 -13.46 -13.59 -4.39
CA THR A 184 -12.03 -13.87 -4.32
C THR A 184 -11.43 -13.74 -5.70
N MET A 185 -10.37 -12.92 -5.78
CA MET A 185 -9.49 -12.84 -6.93
C MET A 185 -8.44 -13.95 -6.85
N THR A 186 -8.51 -14.91 -7.77
CA THR A 186 -7.63 -16.08 -7.83
C THR A 186 -6.73 -16.01 -9.06
N PRO A 187 -5.42 -16.24 -8.93
CA PRO A 187 -4.50 -16.17 -10.06
C PRO A 187 -4.72 -17.37 -11.00
N VAL A 188 -4.93 -17.07 -12.28
CA VAL A 188 -4.85 -18.04 -13.38
C VAL A 188 -3.43 -18.04 -13.96
N GLN A 189 -2.78 -16.88 -13.95
CA GLN A 189 -1.39 -16.69 -14.38
C GLN A 189 -0.76 -15.56 -13.57
N VAL A 190 0.49 -15.74 -13.14
CA VAL A 190 1.29 -14.71 -12.47
C VAL A 190 2.47 -14.27 -13.34
N ALA A 191 3.10 -13.15 -12.98
CA ALA A 191 4.29 -12.65 -13.65
C ALA A 191 5.46 -13.66 -13.59
N GLN A 192 6.49 -13.46 -14.41
CA GLN A 192 7.69 -14.30 -14.37
C GLN A 192 8.46 -14.07 -13.05
N GLY A 193 9.05 -15.13 -12.47
CA GLY A 193 9.76 -15.06 -11.18
C GLY A 193 8.85 -15.10 -9.95
N HIS A 194 7.56 -15.32 -10.18
CA HIS A 194 6.49 -15.27 -9.21
C HIS A 194 5.78 -16.64 -9.21
N ASP A 195 5.41 -17.15 -8.03
CA ASP A 195 4.76 -18.47 -7.87
C ASP A 195 3.22 -18.35 -7.78
N ILE A 196 2.49 -19.30 -8.36
CA ILE A 196 1.01 -19.37 -8.35
C ILE A 196 0.49 -19.94 -7.02
N SER A 197 1.35 -20.27 -6.04
CA SER A 197 0.88 -20.80 -4.75
C SER A 197 -0.31 -20.02 -4.18
N GLY A 198 -1.29 -20.74 -3.62
CA GLY A 198 -2.59 -20.21 -3.13
C GLY A 198 -2.52 -19.08 -2.09
N LYS A 199 -1.30 -18.64 -1.74
CA LYS A 199 -0.99 -17.46 -0.95
C LYS A 199 -1.20 -16.13 -1.68
N ARG A 200 -1.56 -16.17 -2.98
CA ARG A 200 -1.79 -14.99 -3.82
C ARG A 200 -3.24 -14.86 -4.23
N ILE A 201 -4.15 -15.14 -3.32
CA ILE A 201 -5.56 -14.81 -3.46
C ILE A 201 -5.84 -13.50 -2.72
N HIS A 202 -6.82 -12.74 -3.19
CA HIS A 202 -7.21 -11.49 -2.56
C HIS A 202 -8.72 -11.29 -2.63
N ALA A 203 -9.34 -10.92 -1.52
CA ALA A 203 -10.78 -10.71 -1.46
C ALA A 203 -11.13 -9.25 -1.77
N VAL A 204 -12.17 -9.07 -2.58
CA VAL A 204 -12.66 -7.77 -3.05
C VAL A 204 -14.20 -7.77 -3.08
N VAL A 205 -14.81 -6.60 -3.18
CA VAL A 205 -16.23 -6.46 -3.57
C VAL A 205 -16.32 -6.02 -5.02
N GLN A 206 -17.14 -6.68 -5.83
CA GLN A 206 -17.33 -6.35 -7.24
C GLN A 206 -18.48 -5.36 -7.43
N HIS A 207 -18.21 -4.28 -8.16
CA HIS A 207 -19.20 -3.25 -8.50
C HIS A 207 -19.85 -3.51 -9.87
N PRO A 208 -21.08 -2.99 -10.11
CA PRO A 208 -21.79 -3.20 -11.39
C PRO A 208 -21.09 -2.65 -12.64
N ASP A 209 -20.19 -1.69 -12.47
CA ASP A 209 -19.40 -1.10 -13.57
C ASP A 209 -18.12 -1.89 -13.89
N GLY A 210 -17.92 -3.06 -13.26
CA GLY A 210 -16.75 -3.91 -13.46
C GLY A 210 -15.53 -3.53 -12.63
N THR A 211 -15.60 -2.44 -11.84
CA THR A 211 -14.55 -2.13 -10.86
C THR A 211 -14.66 -3.03 -9.62
N VAL A 212 -13.60 -3.05 -8.83
CA VAL A 212 -13.53 -3.79 -7.57
C VAL A 212 -13.12 -2.85 -6.43
N GLU A 213 -13.53 -3.17 -5.21
CA GLU A 213 -13.21 -2.40 -4.02
C GLU A 213 -12.61 -3.33 -2.94
N ASP A 214 -11.46 -2.94 -2.41
CA ASP A 214 -10.81 -3.55 -1.26
C ASP A 214 -10.47 -2.48 -0.22
N VAL A 215 -9.71 -2.84 0.82
CA VAL A 215 -9.29 -1.91 1.88
C VAL A 215 -8.55 -0.68 1.33
N TRP A 216 -7.97 -0.76 0.13
CA TRP A 216 -7.24 0.34 -0.49
C TRP A 216 -8.13 1.32 -1.24
N GLY A 217 -9.39 0.95 -1.53
CA GLY A 217 -10.38 1.76 -2.23
C GLY A 217 -10.92 1.08 -3.49
N ARG A 218 -11.81 1.78 -4.20
CA ARG A 218 -12.43 1.32 -5.45
C ARG A 218 -11.53 1.63 -6.65
N GLN A 219 -11.28 0.62 -7.48
CA GLN A 219 -10.34 0.69 -8.61
C GLN A 219 -10.61 -0.41 -9.65
N SER A 220 -9.96 -0.36 -10.81
CA SER A 220 -10.06 -1.42 -11.82
C SER A 220 -9.50 -2.76 -11.28
N ALA A 221 -10.09 -3.89 -11.67
CA ALA A 221 -9.60 -5.22 -11.29
C ALA A 221 -8.14 -5.44 -11.70
N GLU A 222 -7.72 -4.90 -12.85
CA GLU A 222 -6.35 -4.92 -13.35
C GLU A 222 -5.36 -4.25 -12.37
N ALA A 223 -5.76 -3.18 -11.70
CA ALA A 223 -4.90 -2.45 -10.77
C ALA A 223 -4.67 -3.25 -9.49
N VAL A 224 -5.72 -3.89 -8.96
CA VAL A 224 -5.62 -4.81 -7.81
C VAL A 224 -4.78 -6.02 -8.19
N ALA A 225 -5.07 -6.66 -9.32
CA ALA A 225 -4.37 -7.85 -9.79
C ALA A 225 -2.84 -7.65 -9.89
N ARG A 226 -2.40 -6.48 -10.40
CA ARG A 226 -0.97 -6.13 -10.48
C ARG A 226 -0.27 -6.13 -9.13
N ARG A 227 -0.93 -5.70 -8.05
CA ARG A 227 -0.35 -5.71 -6.68
C ARG A 227 0.06 -7.11 -6.24
N TYR A 228 -0.68 -8.11 -6.69
CA TYR A 228 -0.44 -9.52 -6.37
C TYR A 228 0.30 -10.26 -7.49
N ALA A 229 0.92 -9.52 -8.42
CA ALA A 229 1.62 -10.04 -9.59
C ALA A 229 0.75 -10.96 -10.48
N MET A 230 -0.57 -10.79 -10.46
CA MET A 230 -1.49 -11.55 -11.30
C MET A 230 -1.55 -10.94 -12.69
N VAL A 231 -1.22 -11.74 -13.70
CA VAL A 231 -1.31 -11.36 -15.13
C VAL A 231 -2.68 -11.76 -15.69
N ARG A 232 -3.23 -12.87 -15.21
CA ARG A 232 -4.61 -13.30 -15.48
C ARG A 232 -5.22 -13.82 -14.19
N TRP A 233 -6.49 -13.52 -13.97
CA TRP A 233 -7.21 -13.88 -12.75
C TRP A 233 -8.65 -14.25 -13.05
N ALA A 234 -9.29 -14.91 -12.08
CA ALA A 234 -10.73 -15.10 -12.01
C ALA A 234 -11.26 -14.41 -10.75
N LEU A 235 -12.52 -13.94 -10.81
CA LEU A 235 -13.27 -13.49 -9.65
C LEU A 235 -14.33 -14.54 -9.34
N ASP A 236 -14.36 -15.05 -8.11
CA ASP A 236 -15.25 -16.15 -7.71
C ASP A 236 -15.89 -15.91 -6.34
N ALA A 237 -17.22 -15.82 -6.30
CA ALA A 237 -18.01 -15.68 -5.08
C ALA A 237 -18.03 -16.95 -4.22
N GLN A 238 -17.98 -18.13 -4.85
CA GLN A 238 -17.95 -19.40 -4.14
C GLN A 238 -16.59 -19.59 -3.46
N ALA A 239 -15.50 -19.21 -4.12
CA ALA A 239 -14.18 -19.18 -3.50
C ALA A 239 -14.14 -18.24 -2.28
N HIS A 240 -14.79 -17.07 -2.34
CA HIS A 240 -14.91 -16.18 -1.16
C HIS A 240 -15.66 -16.83 -0.01
N ARG A 241 -16.81 -17.46 -0.28
CA ARG A 241 -17.56 -18.19 0.76
C ARG A 241 -16.72 -19.28 1.41
N ALA A 242 -16.01 -20.07 0.61
CA ALA A 242 -15.11 -21.12 1.13
C ALA A 242 -14.00 -20.53 2.00
N MET A 243 -13.40 -19.40 1.62
CA MET A 243 -12.40 -18.71 2.45
C MET A 243 -12.98 -18.21 3.77
N MET A 244 -14.22 -17.70 3.78
CA MET A 244 -14.88 -17.27 5.01
C MET A 244 -15.23 -18.44 5.92
N GLU A 245 -15.75 -19.53 5.35
CA GLU A 245 -16.02 -20.78 6.09
C GLU A 245 -14.74 -21.33 6.72
N GLU A 246 -13.64 -21.39 5.96
CA GLU A 246 -12.33 -21.78 6.47
C GLU A 246 -11.87 -20.81 7.57
N ALA A 247 -12.00 -19.50 7.37
CA ALA A 247 -11.63 -18.50 8.36
C ALA A 247 -12.40 -18.69 9.68
N TYR A 248 -13.70 -18.97 9.62
CA TYR A 248 -14.50 -19.26 10.82
C TYR A 248 -14.09 -20.57 11.50
N CYS A 249 -13.69 -21.58 10.74
CA CYS A 249 -13.20 -22.84 11.30
C CYS A 249 -11.83 -22.72 11.98
N VAL A 250 -10.90 -21.96 11.37
CA VAL A 250 -9.50 -21.89 11.81
C VAL A 250 -9.20 -20.72 12.74
N ARG A 251 -10.01 -19.65 12.71
CA ARG A 251 -9.82 -18.44 13.51
C ARG A 251 -11.13 -18.10 14.24
N PRO A 252 -11.24 -18.42 15.55
CA PRO A 252 -12.42 -18.09 16.35
C PRO A 252 -12.81 -16.60 16.31
N ALA A 253 -11.83 -15.70 16.13
CA ALA A 253 -12.03 -14.25 16.04
C ALA A 253 -12.49 -13.74 14.67
N ALA A 254 -12.70 -14.62 13.66
CA ALA A 254 -13.05 -14.16 12.31
C ALA A 254 -14.41 -13.44 12.27
N ALA A 255 -15.35 -13.76 13.16
CA ALA A 255 -16.61 -13.04 13.27
C ALA A 255 -16.41 -11.61 13.83
N ASP A 256 -15.54 -11.48 14.84
CA ASP A 256 -15.18 -10.19 15.42
C ASP A 256 -14.41 -9.32 14.42
N ASP A 257 -13.51 -9.91 13.63
CA ASP A 257 -12.80 -9.21 12.54
C ASP A 257 -13.77 -8.60 11.52
N VAL A 258 -14.84 -9.32 11.16
CA VAL A 258 -15.88 -8.81 10.25
C VAL A 258 -16.68 -7.71 10.93
N ALA A 259 -17.12 -7.90 12.17
CA ALA A 259 -17.89 -6.89 12.90
C ALA A 259 -17.10 -5.57 13.09
N GLU A 260 -15.80 -5.68 13.39
CA GLU A 260 -14.92 -4.52 13.50
C GLU A 260 -14.68 -3.85 12.15
N ALA A 261 -14.50 -4.64 11.08
CA ALA A 261 -14.41 -4.09 9.73
C ALA A 261 -15.68 -3.33 9.37
N GLU A 262 -16.87 -3.85 9.71
CA GLU A 262 -18.14 -3.16 9.49
C GLU A 262 -18.20 -1.83 10.25
N ALA A 263 -17.80 -1.81 11.53
CA ALA A 263 -17.77 -0.60 12.34
C ALA A 263 -16.85 0.46 11.73
N LEU A 264 -15.65 0.07 11.32
CA LEU A 264 -14.68 0.96 10.66
C LEU A 264 -15.18 1.48 9.32
N ILE A 265 -15.74 0.60 8.47
CA ILE A 265 -16.33 1.02 7.19
C ILE A 265 -17.46 2.03 7.46
N ARG A 266 -18.36 1.79 8.41
CA ARG A 266 -19.45 2.74 8.73
C ARG A 266 -18.94 4.07 9.27
N GLN A 267 -17.89 4.04 10.09
CA GLN A 267 -17.31 5.24 10.67
C GLN A 267 -16.69 6.16 9.60
N TYR A 268 -15.95 5.59 8.65
CA TYR A 268 -15.13 6.37 7.74
C TYR A 268 -15.67 6.45 6.30
N ARG A 269 -16.55 5.52 5.89
CA ARG A 269 -17.30 5.63 4.64
C ARG A 269 -18.49 6.56 4.87
N ILE A 270 -18.23 7.86 4.92
CA ILE A 270 -19.30 8.87 4.78
C ILE A 270 -19.80 8.77 3.34
N PRO A 271 -21.09 8.45 3.08
CA PRO A 271 -21.64 8.54 1.74
C PRO A 271 -21.42 9.98 1.25
N ALA A 272 -20.80 10.17 0.09
CA ALA A 272 -20.88 11.46 -0.56
C ALA A 272 -22.38 11.82 -0.65
N PRO A 273 -22.81 13.02 -0.23
CA PRO A 273 -24.20 13.41 -0.37
C PRO A 273 -24.57 13.19 -1.83
N ALA A 274 -25.59 12.37 -2.07
CA ALA A 274 -26.03 12.03 -3.41
C ALA A 274 -26.18 13.34 -4.19
N ALA A 275 -25.39 13.51 -5.25
CA ALA A 275 -25.53 14.64 -6.14
C ALA A 275 -27.00 14.66 -6.56
N LYS A 276 -27.75 15.69 -6.12
CA LYS A 276 -29.14 15.86 -6.50
C LYS A 276 -29.15 15.85 -8.02
N ARG A 277 -29.71 14.80 -8.61
CA ARG A 277 -29.97 14.76 -10.05
C ARG A 277 -30.98 15.87 -10.31
N SER A 278 -30.49 16.98 -10.86
CA SER A 278 -31.28 18.06 -11.45
C SER A 278 -31.88 17.60 -12.77
#